data_AF-Q3BXD2-F1
#
_entry.id   AF-Q3BXD2-F1
#
_cell.length_a   1.000
_cell.length_b   1.000
_cell.length_c   1.000
_cell.angle_alpha   90.00
_cell.angle_beta   90.00
_cell.angle_gamma   90.00
#
_symmetry.space_group_name_H-M   'P 1'
#
loop_
_entity.id
_entity.type
_entity.pdbx_description
1 polymer ?
#
loop_
_entity_poly.entity_id
_entity_poly.type
_entity_poly.pdbx_seq_one_letter_code
_entity_poly.pdbx_strand_id
1 'polypeptide(L)'
;MRNTPAHAPPSLIQRGARLLLTALALLLTTANAQADVILHAFNWPYATVEARAKQIADAGYRKVLVAPAYRSEGSAWWARYQPQDIRLIDNPLGDTAAFKKMVQALANNGVETYADIVFNHMANEAATRSDLNYPGSVVLSQYAADPGRYDRCACSARCSQTSSAPAISARRNASATTTTPTKCVITAFAAAAAIQACRISWATTGWCSNSAPICRRSRALA
;
A
#
# COMPACT_ATOMS: atom_id res chain seq x y z
N MET A 1 -44.84 -31.81 -43.18
CA MET A 1 -45.28 -31.39 -41.83
C MET A 1 -44.69 -32.36 -40.82
N ARG A 2 -43.76 -31.94 -39.96
CA ARG A 2 -43.16 -32.81 -38.94
C ARG A 2 -43.94 -32.63 -37.64
N ASN A 3 -44.61 -33.70 -37.20
CA ASN A 3 -45.29 -33.74 -35.91
C ASN A 3 -44.22 -33.80 -34.81
N THR A 4 -44.08 -32.73 -34.04
CA THR A 4 -43.32 -32.76 -32.77
C THR A 4 -44.10 -33.62 -31.78
N PRO A 5 -43.49 -34.65 -31.15
CA PRO A 5 -44.17 -35.44 -30.13
C PRO A 5 -44.48 -34.57 -28.93
N ALA A 6 -45.74 -34.60 -28.49
CA ALA A 6 -46.20 -33.90 -27.30
C ALA A 6 -45.46 -34.45 -26.07
N HIS A 7 -44.78 -33.56 -25.34
CA HIS A 7 -44.11 -33.94 -24.09
C HIS A 7 -45.16 -34.20 -23.00
N ALA A 8 -45.15 -35.42 -22.45
CA ALA A 8 -46.01 -35.79 -21.34
C ALA A 8 -45.67 -34.97 -20.07
N PRO A 9 -46.67 -34.56 -19.28
CA PRO A 9 -46.43 -33.82 -18.06
C PRO A 9 -45.70 -34.69 -17.02
N PRO A 10 -44.79 -34.10 -16.21
CA PRO A 10 -44.03 -34.85 -15.21
C PRO A 10 -44.93 -35.42 -14.11
N SER A 11 -44.59 -36.62 -13.64
CA SER A 11 -45.33 -37.34 -12.58
C SER A 11 -45.21 -36.66 -11.21
N LEU A 12 -46.11 -36.98 -10.28
CA LEU A 12 -46.08 -36.46 -8.91
C LEU A 12 -44.74 -36.72 -8.20
N ILE A 13 -44.13 -37.88 -8.46
CA ILE A 13 -42.81 -38.25 -7.94
C ILE A 13 -41.71 -37.33 -8.50
N GLN A 14 -41.73 -37.04 -9.81
CA GLN A 14 -40.78 -36.10 -10.43
C GLN A 14 -40.94 -34.68 -9.91
N ARG A 15 -42.17 -34.25 -9.60
CA ARG A 15 -42.43 -32.92 -9.00
C ARG A 15 -41.90 -32.83 -7.57
N GLY A 16 -42.13 -33.87 -6.75
CA GLY A 16 -41.62 -33.96 -5.38
C GLY A 16 -40.08 -34.01 -5.35
N ALA A 17 -39.46 -34.82 -6.21
CA ALA A 17 -38.01 -34.90 -6.33
C ALA A 17 -37.39 -33.55 -6.74
N ARG A 18 -38.01 -32.84 -7.69
CA ARG A 18 -37.56 -31.50 -8.11
C ARG A 18 -37.65 -30.49 -6.97
N LEU A 19 -38.76 -30.45 -6.24
CA LEU A 19 -38.95 -29.55 -5.09
C LEU A 19 -37.94 -29.82 -3.96
N LEU A 20 -37.65 -31.10 -3.69
CA LEU A 20 -36.65 -31.49 -2.69
C LEU A 20 -35.23 -31.10 -3.12
N LEU A 21 -34.89 -31.30 -4.39
CA LEU A 21 -33.60 -30.91 -4.98
C LEU A 21 -33.40 -29.39 -4.96
N THR A 22 -34.41 -28.59 -5.30
CA THR A 22 -34.32 -27.12 -5.19
C THR A 22 -34.20 -26.66 -3.74
N ALA A 23 -34.95 -27.27 -2.81
CA ALA A 23 -34.85 -26.94 -1.38
C ALA A 23 -33.45 -27.26 -0.82
N LEU A 24 -32.90 -28.43 -1.15
CA LEU A 24 -31.55 -28.83 -0.73
C LEU A 24 -30.47 -27.92 -1.35
N ALA A 25 -30.59 -27.58 -2.64
CA ALA A 25 -29.68 -26.62 -3.28
C ALA A 25 -29.73 -25.24 -2.60
N LEU A 26 -30.93 -24.77 -2.21
CA LEU A 26 -31.10 -23.49 -1.53
C LEU A 26 -30.46 -23.49 -0.12
N LEU A 27 -30.57 -24.61 0.61
CA LEU A 27 -29.91 -24.86 1.89
C LEU A 27 -28.37 -24.92 1.78
N LEU A 28 -27.82 -25.37 0.66
CA LEU A 28 -26.36 -25.32 0.42
C LEU A 28 -25.87 -23.93 -0.02
N THR A 29 -26.77 -23.05 -0.49
CA THR A 29 -26.43 -21.69 -0.96
C THR A 29 -26.62 -20.60 0.08
N THR A 30 -26.90 -20.92 1.35
CA THR A 30 -26.75 -19.92 2.42
C THR A 30 -25.26 -19.65 2.60
N ALA A 31 -24.72 -18.80 1.74
CA ALA A 31 -23.39 -18.26 1.86
C ALA A 31 -23.28 -17.62 3.25
N ASN A 32 -22.51 -18.24 4.12
CA ASN A 32 -22.17 -17.63 5.41
C ASN A 32 -21.51 -16.29 5.07
N ALA A 33 -22.17 -15.18 5.37
CA ALA A 33 -21.57 -13.86 5.23
C ALA A 33 -20.29 -13.86 6.07
N GLN A 34 -19.14 -13.78 5.41
CA GLN A 34 -17.84 -13.70 6.08
C GLN A 34 -17.47 -12.23 6.15
N ALA A 35 -17.22 -11.74 7.36
CA ALA A 35 -16.71 -10.40 7.60
C ALA A 35 -15.32 -10.50 8.20
N ASP A 36 -14.39 -9.72 7.66
CA ASP A 36 -13.06 -9.59 8.21
C ASP A 36 -13.10 -8.80 9.52
N VAL A 37 -12.38 -9.28 10.53
CA VAL A 37 -12.21 -8.57 11.80
C VAL A 37 -10.96 -7.70 11.73
N ILE A 38 -11.10 -6.45 12.18
CA ILE A 38 -10.01 -5.47 12.25
C ILE A 38 -9.54 -5.36 13.70
N LEU A 39 -8.24 -5.57 13.93
CA LEU A 39 -7.60 -5.21 15.19
C LEU A 39 -7.24 -3.73 15.16
N HIS A 40 -7.79 -2.96 16.08
CA HIS A 40 -7.32 -1.60 16.31
C HIS A 40 -6.10 -1.63 17.25
N ALA A 41 -4.89 -1.60 16.69
CA ALA A 41 -3.63 -1.58 17.43
C ALA A 41 -3.29 -0.16 17.93
N PHE A 42 -4.22 0.43 18.67
CA PHE A 42 -4.15 1.81 19.12
C PHE A 42 -2.87 2.08 19.92
N ASN A 43 -2.05 3.01 19.43
CA ASN A 43 -0.82 3.48 20.06
C ASN A 43 0.24 2.38 20.34
N TRP A 44 0.19 1.25 19.63
CA TRP A 44 1.23 0.22 19.72
C TRP A 44 2.47 0.64 18.91
N PRO A 45 3.70 0.46 19.43
CA PRO A 45 4.91 0.60 18.62
C PRO A 45 4.90 -0.37 17.44
N TYR A 46 5.43 0.04 16.28
CA TYR A 46 5.45 -0.80 15.07
C TYR A 46 6.20 -2.11 15.28
N ALA A 47 7.31 -2.08 16.04
CA ALA A 47 8.05 -3.28 16.41
C ALA A 47 7.22 -4.27 17.25
N THR A 48 6.29 -3.77 18.07
CA THR A 48 5.38 -4.62 18.86
C THR A 48 4.35 -5.30 17.97
N VAL A 49 3.82 -4.59 16.98
CA VAL A 49 2.88 -5.16 16.00
C VAL A 49 3.62 -6.19 15.13
N GLU A 50 4.84 -5.88 14.67
CA GLU A 50 5.73 -6.79 13.95
C GLU A 50 5.93 -8.11 14.71
N ALA A 51 6.35 -8.03 15.98
CA ALA A 51 6.61 -9.20 16.82
C ALA A 51 5.35 -10.06 17.07
N ARG A 52 4.16 -9.46 17.00
CA ARG A 52 2.87 -10.13 17.24
C ARG A 52 2.14 -10.54 15.96
N ALA A 53 2.70 -10.31 14.78
CA ALA A 53 2.01 -10.53 13.51
C ALA A 53 1.39 -11.94 13.38
N LYS A 54 2.13 -12.97 13.78
CA LYS A 54 1.61 -14.35 13.82
C LYS A 54 0.46 -14.53 14.81
N GLN A 55 0.60 -14.00 16.03
CA GLN A 55 -0.45 -14.11 17.06
C GLN A 55 -1.73 -13.38 16.64
N ILE A 56 -1.60 -12.24 15.96
CA ILE A 56 -2.72 -11.46 15.41
C ILE A 56 -3.45 -12.30 14.35
N ALA A 57 -2.72 -12.96 13.46
CA ALA A 57 -3.30 -13.82 12.44
C ALA A 57 -3.96 -15.07 13.03
N ASP A 58 -3.29 -15.74 13.98
CA ASP A 58 -3.80 -16.93 14.67
C ASP A 58 -5.06 -16.61 15.50
N ALA A 59 -5.20 -15.36 15.98
CA ALA A 59 -6.40 -14.87 16.64
C ALA A 59 -7.57 -14.55 15.68
N GLY A 60 -7.37 -14.68 14.36
CA GLY A 60 -8.42 -14.52 13.35
C GLY A 60 -8.59 -13.10 12.79
N TYR A 61 -7.73 -12.15 13.15
CA TYR A 61 -7.77 -10.81 12.55
C TYR A 61 -7.24 -10.83 11.12
N ARG A 62 -7.94 -10.15 10.21
CA ARG A 62 -7.51 -9.99 8.81
C ARG A 62 -6.92 -8.64 8.49
N LYS A 63 -7.11 -7.67 9.37
CA LYS A 63 -6.65 -6.29 9.17
C LYS A 63 -6.16 -5.72 10.51
N VAL A 64 -5.12 -4.90 10.48
CA VAL A 64 -4.64 -4.13 11.63
C VAL A 64 -4.70 -2.64 11.29
N LEU A 65 -5.42 -1.87 12.10
CA LEU A 65 -5.41 -0.42 12.05
C LEU A 65 -4.37 0.13 13.03
N VAL A 66 -3.39 0.87 12.53
CA VAL A 66 -2.36 1.54 13.34
C VAL A 66 -2.59 3.05 13.41
N ALA A 67 -2.13 3.65 14.51
CA ALA A 67 -2.20 5.09 14.74
C ALA A 67 -1.47 5.89 13.62
N PRO A 68 -1.78 7.19 13.46
CA PRO A 68 -1.20 7.99 12.37
C PRO A 68 0.32 7.93 12.35
N ALA A 69 0.89 7.69 11.17
CA ALA A 69 2.30 7.38 11.00
C ALA A 69 3.18 8.62 10.77
N TYR A 70 2.59 9.79 10.53
CA TYR A 70 3.30 11.02 10.22
C TYR A 70 4.32 11.44 11.27
N ARG A 71 5.22 12.35 10.87
CA ARG A 71 6.11 13.03 11.81
C ARG A 71 5.28 13.69 12.90
N SER A 72 5.53 13.31 14.14
CA SER A 72 4.96 13.92 15.33
C SER A 72 5.87 13.68 16.54
N GLU A 73 5.80 14.58 17.53
CA GLU A 73 6.55 14.51 18.79
C GLU A 73 5.62 14.33 19.98
N GLY A 74 6.16 14.16 21.19
CA GLY A 74 5.39 14.03 22.42
C GLY A 74 5.04 12.57 22.78
N SER A 75 5.06 12.30 24.09
CA SER A 75 4.82 10.97 24.67
C SER A 75 3.34 10.61 24.81
N ALA A 76 2.45 11.62 24.82
CA ALA A 76 1.02 11.39 24.92
C ALA A 76 0.46 10.80 23.62
N TRP A 77 -0.49 9.86 23.74
CA TRP A 77 -1.09 9.18 22.59
C TRP A 77 -1.71 10.16 21.58
N TRP A 78 -2.32 11.24 22.07
CA TRP A 78 -3.02 12.23 21.23
C TRP A 78 -2.06 13.00 20.34
N ALA A 79 -0.76 12.97 20.63
CA ALA A 79 0.23 13.67 19.84
C ALA A 79 0.42 13.03 18.45
N ARG A 80 0.02 11.77 18.25
CA ARG A 80 -0.06 11.17 16.90
C ARG A 80 -1.09 11.84 16.01
N TYR A 81 -2.11 12.48 16.59
CA TYR A 81 -3.14 13.24 15.89
C TYR A 81 -2.78 14.72 15.73
N GLN A 82 -1.50 15.09 15.91
CA GLN A 82 -0.95 16.42 15.73
C GLN A 82 0.23 16.36 14.75
N PRO A 83 -0.01 16.20 13.43
CA PRO A 83 1.07 16.02 12.44
C PRO A 83 1.94 17.28 12.31
N GLN A 84 3.26 17.10 12.29
CA GLN A 84 4.23 18.17 12.02
C GLN A 84 4.80 18.11 10.60
N ASP A 85 4.83 16.91 9.99
CA ASP A 85 5.20 16.70 8.59
C ASP A 85 4.53 15.40 8.08
N ILE A 86 3.74 15.51 7.01
CA ILE A 86 3.03 14.37 6.42
C ILE A 86 3.87 13.55 5.43
N ARG A 87 5.07 14.02 5.09
CA ARG A 87 5.95 13.39 4.09
C ARG A 87 6.84 12.30 4.68
N LEU A 88 7.01 12.29 6.00
CA LEU A 88 7.91 11.40 6.72
C LEU A 88 7.11 10.54 7.72
N ILE A 89 7.54 9.28 7.88
CA ILE A 89 7.15 8.46 9.02
C ILE A 89 8.31 8.50 10.03
N ASP A 90 8.11 9.27 11.09
CA ASP A 90 9.04 9.35 12.21
C ASP A 90 8.29 9.85 13.46
N ASN A 91 7.94 8.93 14.35
CA ASN A 91 7.25 9.27 15.57
C ASN A 91 7.64 8.27 16.68
N PRO A 92 7.26 8.51 17.95
CA PRO A 92 7.55 7.60 19.07
C PRO A 92 7.11 6.13 18.91
N LEU A 93 6.22 5.79 17.96
CA LEU A 93 5.86 4.40 17.64
C LEU A 93 6.86 3.72 16.69
N GLY A 94 7.67 4.52 15.97
CA GLY A 94 8.73 4.05 15.09
C GLY A 94 8.94 4.94 13.86
N ASP A 95 9.93 4.58 13.07
CA ASP A 95 10.28 5.25 11.80
C ASP A 95 9.78 4.45 10.58
N THR A 96 10.05 4.97 9.38
CA THR A 96 9.73 4.31 8.11
C THR A 96 10.28 2.89 8.00
N ALA A 97 11.45 2.60 8.58
CA ALA A 97 12.02 1.26 8.52
C ALA A 97 11.23 0.28 9.41
N ALA A 98 10.91 0.68 10.64
CA ALA A 98 10.07 -0.09 11.55
C ALA A 98 8.66 -0.29 10.96
N PHE A 99 8.07 0.75 10.38
CA PHE A 99 6.76 0.66 9.73
C PHE A 99 6.75 -0.34 8.56
N LYS A 100 7.78 -0.31 7.70
CA LYS A 100 7.93 -1.28 6.60
C LYS A 100 8.06 -2.70 7.10
N LYS A 101 8.86 -2.95 8.14
CA LYS A 101 9.02 -4.28 8.75
C LYS A 101 7.70 -4.80 9.32
N MET A 102 6.96 -3.95 10.03
CA MET A 102 5.63 -4.28 10.53
C MET A 102 4.66 -4.67 9.40
N VAL A 103 4.55 -3.84 8.36
CA VAL A 103 3.69 -4.12 7.20
C VAL A 103 4.08 -5.45 6.55
N GLN A 104 5.38 -5.71 6.38
CA GLN A 104 5.87 -6.96 5.80
C GLN A 104 5.56 -8.17 6.70
N ALA A 105 5.75 -8.06 8.01
CA ALA A 105 5.45 -9.13 8.95
C ALA A 105 3.95 -9.48 8.98
N LEU A 106 3.08 -8.48 8.96
CA LEU A 106 1.63 -8.68 8.87
C LEU A 106 1.25 -9.33 7.52
N ALA A 107 1.78 -8.82 6.41
CA ALA A 107 1.52 -9.36 5.08
C ALA A 107 1.96 -10.82 4.94
N ASN A 108 3.12 -11.19 5.50
CA ASN A 108 3.62 -12.57 5.53
C ASN A 108 2.68 -13.54 6.30
N ASN A 109 1.83 -13.02 7.18
CA ASN A 109 0.82 -13.80 7.91
C ASN A 109 -0.59 -13.62 7.33
N GLY A 110 -0.73 -13.00 6.15
CA GLY A 110 -2.03 -12.77 5.50
C GLY A 110 -2.93 -11.77 6.25
N VAL A 111 -2.32 -10.78 6.92
CA VAL A 111 -2.99 -9.69 7.60
C VAL A 111 -2.66 -8.38 6.89
N GLU A 112 -3.70 -7.63 6.49
CA GLU A 112 -3.53 -6.33 5.84
C GLU A 112 -3.28 -5.22 6.88
N THR A 113 -2.57 -4.17 6.48
CA THR A 113 -2.31 -3.00 7.34
C THR A 113 -3.12 -1.81 6.86
N TYR A 114 -3.88 -1.19 7.77
CA TYR A 114 -4.53 0.10 7.59
C TYR A 114 -3.78 1.15 8.41
N ALA A 115 -3.44 2.27 7.79
CA ALA A 115 -2.89 3.44 8.46
C ALA A 115 -4.01 4.45 8.72
N ASP A 116 -4.08 4.98 9.93
CA ASP A 116 -4.96 6.10 10.27
C ASP A 116 -4.45 7.40 9.59
N ILE A 117 -5.36 8.10 8.90
CA ILE A 117 -5.04 9.25 8.05
C ILE A 117 -5.69 10.52 8.62
N VAL A 118 -4.83 11.42 9.11
CA VAL A 118 -5.21 12.75 9.58
C VAL A 118 -4.72 13.81 8.59
N PHE A 119 -5.62 14.33 7.75
CA PHE A 119 -5.32 15.42 6.79
C PHE A 119 -6.10 16.70 7.05
N ASN A 120 -7.00 16.70 8.03
CA ASN A 120 -7.83 17.85 8.33
C ASN A 120 -7.04 19.03 8.93
N HIS A 121 -5.98 18.75 9.69
CA HIS A 121 -5.21 19.76 10.44
C HIS A 121 -3.75 19.34 10.64
N MET A 122 -2.93 20.31 11.06
CA MET A 122 -1.55 20.12 11.53
C MET A 122 -1.46 20.35 13.04
N ALA A 123 -0.29 20.12 13.63
CA ALA A 123 -0.05 20.23 15.07
C ALA A 123 -0.46 21.60 15.65
N ASN A 124 -1.17 21.67 16.78
CA ASN A 124 -1.47 22.94 17.43
C ASN A 124 -0.24 23.48 18.18
N GLU A 125 0.54 24.32 17.51
CA GLU A 125 1.79 24.89 18.03
C GLU A 125 1.73 26.41 18.27
N ALA A 126 0.51 26.99 18.27
CA ALA A 126 0.30 28.43 18.38
C ALA A 126 0.82 29.04 19.70
N ALA A 127 0.90 28.25 20.77
CA ALA A 127 1.50 28.66 22.04
C ALA A 127 3.04 28.71 21.99
N THR A 128 3.66 28.07 21.00
CA THR A 128 5.12 27.95 20.85
C THR A 128 5.65 28.86 19.74
N ARG A 129 4.89 29.04 18.65
CA ARG A 129 5.25 29.92 17.53
C ARG A 129 4.02 30.46 16.79
N SER A 130 4.17 31.59 16.11
CA SER A 130 3.09 32.28 15.40
C SER A 130 3.01 31.98 13.90
N ASP A 131 4.08 31.48 13.27
CA ASP A 131 4.12 31.29 11.80
C ASP A 131 3.23 30.13 11.31
N LEU A 132 3.03 29.09 12.13
CA LEU A 132 2.27 27.88 11.83
C LEU A 132 2.57 27.26 10.44
N ASN A 133 3.82 27.41 9.95
CA ASN A 133 4.29 26.78 8.72
C ASN A 133 4.81 25.38 9.02
N TYR A 134 4.36 24.35 8.31
CA TYR A 134 4.74 22.96 8.56
C TYR A 134 5.54 22.35 7.41
N PRO A 135 6.65 21.62 7.71
CA PRO A 135 7.31 21.54 9.01
C PRO A 135 7.93 22.88 9.43
N GLY A 136 7.94 23.17 10.73
CA GLY A 136 8.53 24.41 11.25
C GLY A 136 10.04 24.39 11.31
N SER A 137 10.63 25.56 11.60
CA SER A 137 12.09 25.78 11.60
C SER A 137 12.87 24.83 12.53
N VAL A 138 12.32 24.50 13.70
CA VAL A 138 12.94 23.54 14.64
C VAL A 138 13.04 22.15 14.01
N VAL A 139 11.94 21.65 13.43
CA VAL A 139 11.89 20.35 12.75
C VAL A 139 12.81 20.34 11.53
N LEU A 140 12.82 21.41 10.73
CA LEU A 140 13.74 21.56 9.60
C LEU A 140 15.22 21.58 10.04
N SER A 141 15.52 22.18 11.19
CA SER A 141 16.89 22.18 11.74
C SER A 141 17.33 20.79 12.20
N GLN A 142 16.41 19.99 12.78
CA GLN A 142 16.68 18.58 13.08
C GLN A 142 17.01 17.80 11.79
N TYR A 143 16.25 18.04 10.71
CA TYR A 143 16.51 17.40 9.43
C TYR A 143 17.87 17.76 8.84
N ALA A 144 18.23 19.05 8.91
CA ALA A 144 19.53 19.52 8.44
C ALA A 144 20.71 18.97 9.27
N ALA A 145 20.49 18.67 10.55
CA ALA A 145 21.52 18.12 11.43
C ALA A 145 21.83 16.62 11.16
N ASP A 146 20.85 15.86 10.64
CA ASP A 146 21.03 14.43 10.31
C ASP A 146 20.30 14.05 9.00
N PRO A 147 20.78 14.56 7.85
CA PRO A 147 20.14 14.27 6.56
C PRO A 147 20.11 12.77 6.25
N GLY A 148 21.17 12.04 6.64
CA GLY A 148 21.27 10.61 6.42
C GLY A 148 20.15 9.80 7.10
N ARG A 149 19.75 10.17 8.32
CA ARG A 149 18.59 9.58 9.01
C ARG A 149 17.29 9.91 8.30
N TYR A 150 17.03 11.19 8.04
CA TYR A 150 15.73 11.64 7.56
C TYR A 150 15.47 11.29 6.09
N ASP A 151 16.52 11.16 5.27
CA ASP A 151 16.43 10.61 3.90
C ASP A 151 15.88 9.18 3.89
N ARG A 152 16.19 8.38 4.92
CA ARG A 152 15.63 7.01 5.07
C ARG A 152 14.20 7.00 5.60
N CYS A 153 13.80 8.06 6.29
CA CYS A 153 12.45 8.24 6.82
C CYS A 153 11.49 8.83 5.78
N ALA A 154 12.00 9.45 4.72
CA ALA A 154 11.18 9.93 3.62
C ALA A 154 10.42 8.78 2.96
N CYS A 155 9.09 8.92 2.86
CA CYS A 155 8.30 8.05 2.00
C CYS A 155 8.65 8.38 0.56
N SER A 156 9.44 7.53 -0.09
CA SER A 156 9.87 7.74 -1.48
C SER A 156 8.69 7.58 -2.45
N ALA A 157 7.85 8.59 -2.58
CA ALA A 157 7.04 8.78 -3.78
C ALA A 157 8.00 9.27 -4.87
N ARG A 158 8.76 8.36 -5.48
CA ARG A 158 9.45 8.68 -6.72
C ARG A 158 8.37 8.81 -7.77
N CYS A 159 7.89 10.03 -8.01
CA CYS A 159 7.24 10.34 -9.28
C CYS A 159 8.29 10.09 -10.36
N SER A 160 8.29 8.91 -10.96
CA SER A 160 8.98 8.69 -12.23
C SER A 160 8.30 9.60 -13.25
N GLN A 161 8.81 10.81 -13.42
CA GLN A 161 8.64 11.49 -14.69
C GLN A 161 9.43 10.66 -15.71
N THR A 162 8.75 9.74 -16.38
CA THR A 162 9.20 9.28 -17.69
C THR A 162 8.91 10.40 -18.68
N SER A 163 9.70 11.47 -18.65
CA SER A 163 9.77 12.45 -19.73
C SER A 163 11.02 12.17 -20.56
N SER A 164 11.02 11.04 -21.27
CA SER A 164 11.79 10.93 -22.51
C SER A 164 10.98 11.59 -23.62
N ALA A 165 10.98 12.92 -23.65
CA ALA A 165 10.59 13.70 -24.82
C ALA A 165 11.78 14.60 -25.18
N PRO A 166 12.39 14.48 -26.36
CA PRO A 166 13.53 15.30 -26.74
C PRO A 166 13.06 16.74 -26.96
N ALA A 167 13.87 17.69 -26.51
CA ALA A 167 13.63 19.11 -26.74
C ALA A 167 13.73 19.42 -28.25
N ILE A 168 12.61 19.81 -28.88
CA ILE A 168 12.60 20.49 -30.17
C ILE A 168 11.63 21.68 -30.12
N SER A 169 12.21 22.86 -30.35
CA SER A 169 11.57 24.13 -30.60
C SER A 169 10.66 24.08 -31.84
N ALA A 170 9.39 24.51 -31.74
CA ALA A 170 8.72 25.44 -32.67
C ALA A 170 7.18 25.47 -32.49
N ARG A 171 6.67 26.69 -32.27
CA ARG A 171 5.40 27.30 -32.71
C ARG A 171 4.40 26.46 -33.55
N ARG A 172 3.15 26.34 -33.08
CA ARG A 172 1.88 26.91 -33.63
C ARG A 172 0.66 26.02 -33.31
N ASN A 173 -0.45 26.71 -32.99
CA ASN A 173 -1.86 26.28 -32.95
C ASN A 173 -2.18 24.95 -33.63
N ALA A 174 -2.84 24.04 -32.91
CA ALA A 174 -4.13 23.46 -33.31
C ALA A 174 -4.66 22.42 -32.31
N SER A 175 -5.97 22.53 -32.07
CA SER A 175 -6.94 21.45 -31.85
C SER A 175 -6.82 20.54 -30.63
N ALA A 176 -7.80 20.72 -29.75
CA ALA A 176 -8.24 19.74 -28.76
C ALA A 176 -8.50 18.38 -29.44
N THR A 177 -7.82 17.35 -28.95
CA THR A 177 -8.24 15.95 -29.15
C THR A 177 -8.36 15.31 -27.78
N THR A 178 -9.61 15.01 -27.44
CA THR A 178 -10.08 14.31 -26.26
C THR A 178 -9.27 13.03 -26.00
N THR A 179 -8.54 13.00 -24.89
CA THR A 179 -8.01 11.73 -24.35
C THR A 179 -8.66 11.49 -22.99
N THR A 180 -9.39 10.39 -22.92
CA THR A 180 -10.17 9.87 -21.79
C THR A 180 -9.37 9.88 -20.47
N PRO A 181 -9.95 10.27 -19.34
CA PRO A 181 -9.26 10.18 -18.06
C PRO A 181 -9.27 8.71 -17.61
N THR A 182 -8.15 8.02 -17.79
CA THR A 182 -7.93 6.74 -17.11
C THR A 182 -7.89 7.02 -15.61
N LYS A 183 -8.88 6.48 -14.90
CA LYS A 183 -8.99 6.49 -13.44
C LYS A 183 -7.65 6.08 -12.82
N CYS A 184 -7.01 7.01 -12.12
CA CYS A 184 -5.92 6.71 -11.19
C CYS A 184 -6.55 6.08 -9.94
N VAL A 185 -6.76 4.77 -9.97
CA VAL A 185 -6.96 3.99 -8.74
C VAL A 185 -5.58 3.85 -8.13
N ILE A 186 -5.35 4.57 -7.02
CA ILE A 186 -4.17 4.37 -6.18
C ILE A 186 -4.36 3.02 -5.50
N THR A 187 -4.02 1.94 -6.21
CA THR A 187 -3.80 0.64 -5.58
C THR A 187 -2.42 0.70 -4.95
N ALA A 188 -2.37 0.84 -3.62
CA ALA A 188 -1.17 0.66 -2.82
C ALA A 188 -0.72 -0.82 -2.75
N PHE A 189 -0.81 -1.53 -3.88
CA PHE A 189 -0.33 -2.89 -4.08
C PHE A 189 0.83 -2.82 -5.07
N ALA A 190 2.07 -2.77 -4.55
CA ALA A 190 3.34 -3.18 -5.19
C ALA A 190 4.59 -2.40 -4.74
N ALA A 191 4.65 -1.89 -3.49
CA ALA A 191 5.92 -1.40 -2.94
C ALA A 191 6.59 -2.34 -1.92
N ALA A 192 5.91 -3.40 -1.48
CA ALA A 192 6.46 -4.37 -0.53
C ALA A 192 6.81 -5.75 -1.13
N ALA A 193 6.32 -6.09 -2.33
CA ALA A 193 6.59 -7.40 -2.97
C ALA A 193 7.73 -7.38 -4.01
N ALA A 194 8.26 -6.21 -4.40
CA ALA A 194 9.22 -6.09 -5.51
C ALA A 194 10.71 -6.08 -5.11
N ILE A 195 11.05 -6.24 -3.83
CA ILE A 195 12.46 -6.23 -3.37
C ILE A 195 13.01 -7.65 -3.07
N GLN A 196 12.15 -8.68 -3.02
CA GLN A 196 12.60 -10.07 -2.74
C GLN A 196 12.64 -11.00 -3.97
N ALA A 197 12.28 -10.54 -5.18
CA ALA A 197 12.23 -11.38 -6.39
C ALA A 197 13.23 -11.00 -7.51
N CYS A 198 14.20 -10.12 -7.24
CA CYS A 198 15.21 -9.73 -8.22
C CYS A 198 16.65 -9.90 -7.69
N ARG A 199 16.94 -11.04 -7.05
CA ARG A 199 18.30 -11.59 -6.85
C ARG A 199 18.20 -13.08 -6.57
N ILE A 200 17.96 -13.87 -7.60
CA ILE A 200 18.33 -15.29 -7.84
C ILE A 200 17.61 -15.62 -9.14
N SER A 201 18.29 -15.43 -10.28
CA SER A 201 18.08 -16.09 -11.58
C SER A 201 18.64 -15.22 -12.72
N TRP A 202 19.93 -14.89 -12.66
CA TRP A 202 20.74 -14.54 -13.85
C TRP A 202 22.16 -15.04 -13.60
N ALA A 203 22.27 -16.33 -13.39
CA ALA A 203 23.51 -17.09 -13.47
C ALA A 203 23.18 -18.38 -14.22
N THR A 204 22.93 -18.25 -15.53
CA THR A 204 23.11 -19.28 -16.59
C THR A 204 22.32 -18.84 -17.81
N THR A 205 22.96 -18.10 -18.71
CA THR A 205 22.97 -18.31 -20.17
C THR A 205 23.62 -17.08 -20.77
N GLY A 206 24.76 -17.31 -21.42
CA GLY A 206 25.43 -16.27 -22.19
C GLY A 206 24.53 -15.81 -23.33
N TRP A 207 24.79 -14.59 -23.78
CA TRP A 207 24.92 -14.19 -25.17
C TRP A 207 25.27 -12.70 -25.17
N CYS A 208 26.57 -12.41 -25.31
CA CYS A 208 27.05 -11.10 -25.68
C CYS A 208 26.89 -10.95 -27.20
N SER A 209 26.17 -9.94 -27.67
CA SER A 209 26.40 -9.38 -29.00
C SER A 209 26.81 -7.92 -28.85
N ASN A 210 28.01 -7.64 -29.38
CA ASN A 210 28.65 -6.35 -29.47
C ASN A 210 27.76 -5.36 -30.21
N SER A 211 27.48 -4.19 -29.61
CA SER A 211 27.48 -2.88 -30.28
C SER A 211 27.22 -1.74 -29.30
N ALA A 212 28.18 -0.82 -29.27
CA ALA A 212 28.15 0.56 -28.77
C ALA A 212 28.57 0.86 -27.31
N PRO A 213 29.35 1.95 -27.11
CA PRO A 213 30.34 2.06 -26.05
C PRO A 213 29.94 3.11 -25.00
N ILE A 214 30.10 2.82 -23.71
CA ILE A 214 30.50 3.74 -22.62
C ILE A 214 30.65 2.85 -21.39
N CYS A 215 31.80 2.21 -21.29
CA CYS A 215 32.31 1.67 -20.03
C CYS A 215 33.82 1.47 -20.18
N ARG A 216 34.60 2.51 -19.88
CA ARG A 216 36.04 2.38 -19.68
C ARG A 216 36.46 3.16 -18.43
N ARG A 217 36.86 2.35 -17.43
CA ARG A 217 37.90 2.58 -16.40
C ARG A 217 37.65 3.75 -15.43
N SER A 218 37.87 3.63 -14.13
CA SER A 218 38.95 2.89 -13.47
C SER A 218 38.56 2.52 -12.04
N ARG A 219 38.79 1.26 -11.67
CA ARG A 219 38.98 0.83 -10.28
C ARG A 219 40.45 0.41 -10.15
N ALA A 220 40.99 0.64 -8.96
CA ALA A 220 42.25 0.17 -8.39
C ALA A 220 43.50 1.03 -8.64
N LEU A 221 44.07 1.56 -7.56
CA LEU A 221 45.36 1.15 -6.99
C LEU A 221 45.37 1.54 -5.49
N ALA A 222 45.99 0.68 -4.68
CA ALA A 222 46.58 0.85 -3.33
C ALA A 222 45.89 1.77 -2.32
#